data_AF-A0A495XJN9-F1
#
_entry.id   AF-A0A495XJN9-F1
#
_cell.length_a   1.000
_cell.length_b   1.000
_cell.length_c   1.000
_cell.angle_alpha   90.00
_cell.angle_beta   90.00
_cell.angle_gamma   90.00
#
_symmetry.space_group_name_H-M   'P 1'
#
loop_
_entity.id
_entity.type
_entity.pdbx_description
1 polymer ?
#
loop_
_entity_poly.entity_id
_entity_poly.type
_entity_poly.pdbx_seq_one_letter_code
_entity_poly.pdbx_strand_id
1 'polypeptide(L)'
;MLAVALVGCGAACTTSEPSAAPCAPFALGAEVYADVGTLTNTRNTGARSVIVLDEQHASRVGQVELAIVLNRLHQTAGLRHVALEGSVVEKPQPTLDWFTSLPDQGIRRAVALQLLKQGEVGAAEFAAMVLPDVRLHAIEHEQEYQVGKSGVDDRGYTGYLTAIALKSMTADQIQQATALIDQGKNDEGIDFIIASNPWTSERGKLLQRKSPIVGSGEMRKLGTELEEKARQVGAEVGEYREDLRAAQEFFDAATRRSTTMADLATEVATRQGCAPIAMNVGAAHSAEVAESLARRDVSYSVVSPTNLTLDWVNGSLSREAFTRKLSGRSVDPAGAVGALLDGRRKPPPTSQQDWFKAKAQLAYATVVITRAAVAARSGGGGAKPPFNLTPGALGLGDEGPEAPRIAIDLTTVETVDDDVLFKATLRDRNADVWVKAGLTTPADDPSSSQTLEQALKQILEDLKKTAPATEPPAPAKPEAVPVIPGLNAAIATTKEDAITAVI
;
A
#
# COMPACT_ATOMS: atom_id res chain seq x y z
N MET A 1 57.67 -41.16 37.01
CA MET A 1 57.80 -39.85 36.32
C MET A 1 57.60 -40.11 34.83
N LEU A 2 56.42 -39.81 34.30
CA LEU A 2 56.12 -39.95 32.87
C LEU A 2 55.57 -38.59 32.40
N ALA A 3 56.31 -37.92 31.54
CA ALA A 3 55.91 -36.65 30.94
C ALA A 3 55.11 -36.96 29.66
N VAL A 4 53.88 -36.45 29.58
CA VAL A 4 53.03 -36.51 28.38
C VAL A 4 53.16 -35.17 27.66
N ALA A 5 53.72 -35.21 26.45
CA ALA A 5 53.81 -34.07 25.55
C ALA A 5 52.49 -33.95 24.76
N LEU A 6 51.77 -32.84 24.96
CA LEU A 6 50.64 -32.42 24.13
C LEU A 6 51.17 -31.64 22.92
N VAL A 7 51.08 -32.25 21.74
CA VAL A 7 51.35 -31.60 20.45
C VAL A 7 50.05 -30.97 19.96
N GLY A 8 49.98 -29.64 19.95
CA GLY A 8 48.87 -28.88 19.36
C GLY A 8 49.10 -28.65 17.87
N CYS A 9 48.31 -29.30 17.02
CA CYS A 9 48.20 -28.96 15.59
C CYS A 9 47.18 -27.84 15.39
N GLY A 10 47.66 -26.60 15.32
CA GLY A 10 46.88 -25.45 14.85
C GLY A 10 46.85 -25.41 13.33
N ALA A 11 45.98 -26.20 12.69
CA ALA A 11 45.68 -26.05 11.27
C ALA A 11 44.50 -25.08 11.11
N ALA A 12 44.80 -23.83 10.82
CA ALA A 12 43.79 -22.85 10.43
C ALA A 12 43.26 -23.21 9.04
N CYS A 13 42.12 -23.91 8.98
CA CYS A 13 41.36 -24.06 7.74
C CYS A 13 40.75 -22.71 7.38
N THR A 14 41.46 -21.92 6.57
CA THR A 14 40.84 -20.79 5.86
C THR A 14 39.91 -21.37 4.80
N THR A 15 38.65 -21.59 5.15
CA THR A 15 37.60 -21.85 4.19
C THR A 15 37.41 -20.59 3.36
N SER A 16 38.05 -20.52 2.19
CA SER A 16 37.76 -19.50 1.20
C SER A 16 36.29 -19.63 0.83
N GLU A 17 35.47 -18.66 1.20
CA GLU A 17 34.08 -18.62 0.75
C GLU A 17 34.06 -18.69 -0.77
N PRO A 18 33.24 -19.57 -1.37
CA PRO A 18 33.16 -19.69 -2.81
C PRO A 18 32.76 -18.32 -3.40
N SER A 19 33.66 -17.73 -4.19
CA SER A 19 33.41 -16.50 -4.92
C SER A 19 32.14 -16.65 -5.75
N ALA A 20 31.10 -15.88 -5.43
CA ALA A 20 29.86 -15.90 -6.20
C ALA A 20 30.15 -15.60 -7.68
N ALA A 21 29.59 -16.39 -8.59
CA ALA A 21 29.72 -16.14 -10.01
C ALA A 21 29.14 -14.75 -10.34
N PRO A 22 29.82 -13.94 -11.17
CA PRO A 22 29.32 -12.62 -11.56
C PRO A 22 28.00 -12.76 -12.34
N CYS A 23 27.07 -11.84 -12.09
CA CYS A 23 25.82 -11.78 -12.84
C CYS A 23 26.01 -11.04 -14.16
N ALA A 24 25.17 -11.36 -15.15
CA ALA A 24 25.11 -10.53 -16.34
C ALA A 24 24.63 -9.12 -15.94
N PRO A 25 25.21 -8.05 -16.50
CA PRO A 25 24.73 -6.70 -16.26
C PRO A 25 23.24 -6.60 -16.57
N PHE A 26 22.44 -6.25 -15.56
CA PHE A 26 21.01 -6.01 -15.73
C PHE A 26 20.79 -4.54 -16.02
N ALA A 27 20.22 -4.25 -17.19
CA ALA A 27 19.69 -2.93 -17.50
C ALA A 27 18.17 -3.05 -17.55
N LEU A 28 17.48 -2.20 -16.80
CA LEU A 28 16.03 -2.15 -16.84
C LEU A 28 15.59 -1.57 -18.19
N GLY A 29 14.96 -2.39 -19.02
CA GLY A 29 14.44 -1.97 -20.32
C GLY A 29 13.35 -0.91 -20.18
N ALA A 30 13.37 0.09 -21.05
CA ALA A 30 12.41 1.21 -21.01
C ALA A 30 10.96 0.74 -21.18
N GLU A 31 10.74 -0.37 -21.88
CA GLU A 31 9.43 -1.00 -22.07
C GLU A 31 8.76 -1.40 -20.75
N VAL A 32 9.53 -1.62 -19.68
CA VAL A 32 8.98 -1.99 -18.38
C VAL A 32 8.20 -0.84 -17.76
N TYR A 33 8.72 0.38 -17.82
CA TYR A 33 8.12 1.56 -17.18
C TYR A 33 7.55 2.57 -18.18
N ALA A 34 7.69 2.35 -19.49
CA ALA A 34 7.05 3.15 -20.52
C ALA A 34 5.58 3.36 -20.17
N ASP A 35 5.01 4.53 -20.45
CA ASP A 35 3.61 4.92 -20.23
C ASP A 35 3.05 4.95 -18.79
N VAL A 36 3.77 4.42 -17.79
CA VAL A 36 3.28 4.34 -16.38
C VAL A 36 4.29 4.81 -15.34
N GLY A 37 5.54 5.06 -15.71
CA GLY A 37 6.57 5.48 -14.77
C GLY A 37 7.77 6.13 -15.43
N THR A 38 8.72 6.52 -14.59
CA THR A 38 10.00 7.10 -14.99
C THR A 38 11.12 6.46 -14.19
N LEU A 39 12.25 6.22 -14.85
CA LEU A 39 13.47 5.77 -14.18
C LEU A 39 14.16 7.00 -13.58
N THR A 40 14.15 7.13 -12.25
CA THR A 40 14.65 8.33 -11.55
C THR A 40 16.08 8.19 -11.06
N ASN A 41 16.54 6.96 -10.81
CA ASN A 41 17.91 6.67 -10.40
C ASN A 41 18.31 5.26 -10.84
N THR A 42 19.57 5.06 -11.20
CA THR A 42 20.10 3.74 -11.56
C THR A 42 21.58 3.63 -11.24
N ARG A 43 22.00 2.44 -10.85
CA ARG A 43 23.40 2.05 -10.73
C ARG A 43 23.54 0.61 -11.19
N ASN A 44 24.46 0.35 -12.10
CA ASN A 44 24.78 -0.99 -12.57
C ASN A 44 26.23 -1.31 -12.20
N THR A 45 26.42 -2.33 -11.37
CA THR A 45 27.74 -2.80 -10.92
C THR A 45 28.09 -4.16 -11.56
N GLY A 46 27.23 -4.70 -12.42
CA GLY A 46 27.30 -6.10 -12.85
C GLY A 46 26.96 -7.11 -11.73
N ALA A 47 26.61 -6.62 -10.54
CA ALA A 47 26.13 -7.45 -9.45
C ALA A 47 24.62 -7.70 -9.56
N ARG A 48 24.08 -8.37 -8.52
CA ARG A 48 22.65 -8.64 -8.34
C ARG A 48 21.84 -7.36 -8.37
N SER A 49 20.59 -7.45 -8.83
CA SER A 49 19.77 -6.29 -9.13
C SER A 49 18.51 -6.18 -8.29
N VAL A 50 18.34 -5.01 -7.67
CA VAL A 50 17.14 -4.63 -6.93
C VAL A 50 16.41 -3.51 -7.67
N ILE A 51 15.16 -3.74 -8.02
CA ILE A 51 14.31 -2.74 -8.69
C ILE A 51 13.43 -2.09 -7.62
N VAL A 52 13.77 -0.88 -7.22
CA VAL A 52 13.04 -0.10 -6.22
C VAL A 52 11.84 0.56 -6.91
N LEU A 53 10.65 0.38 -6.35
CA LEU A 53 9.40 0.93 -6.84
C LEU A 53 8.87 1.95 -5.83
N ASP A 54 8.75 3.21 -6.24
CA ASP A 54 8.30 4.30 -5.37
C ASP A 54 6.78 4.29 -5.25
N GLU A 55 6.27 3.93 -4.08
CA GLU A 55 4.84 3.93 -3.79
C GLU A 55 4.42 5.22 -3.07
N GLN A 56 3.31 5.80 -3.51
CA GLN A 56 2.51 6.68 -2.67
C GLN A 56 1.30 5.89 -2.17
N HIS A 57 1.27 5.54 -0.89
CA HIS A 57 0.23 4.65 -0.34
C HIS A 57 -1.21 5.16 -0.55
N ALA A 58 -1.39 6.48 -0.68
CA ALA A 58 -2.66 7.15 -0.91
C ALA A 58 -3.09 7.18 -2.40
N SER A 59 -2.19 6.89 -3.34
CA SER A 59 -2.46 6.98 -4.77
C SER A 59 -2.87 5.64 -5.37
N ARG A 60 -4.15 5.51 -5.72
CA ARG A 60 -4.63 4.32 -6.44
C ARG A 60 -4.09 4.27 -7.86
N VAL A 61 -3.94 5.44 -8.50
CA VAL A 61 -3.33 5.56 -9.83
C VAL A 61 -1.89 5.04 -9.78
N GLY A 62 -1.08 5.50 -8.82
CA GLY A 62 0.30 5.05 -8.64
C GLY A 62 0.39 3.55 -8.34
N GLN A 63 -0.52 3.01 -7.51
CA GLN A 63 -0.58 1.56 -7.25
C GLN A 63 -0.88 0.74 -8.51
N VAL A 64 -1.76 1.22 -9.38
CA VAL A 64 -2.06 0.54 -10.66
C VAL A 64 -0.89 0.65 -11.65
N GLU A 65 -0.24 1.82 -11.72
CA GLU A 65 0.98 2.03 -12.51
C GLU A 65 2.10 1.07 -12.09
N LEU A 66 2.35 0.93 -10.78
CA LEU A 66 3.32 -0.03 -10.25
C LEU A 66 2.92 -1.48 -10.50
N ALA A 67 1.63 -1.81 -10.47
CA ALA A 67 1.15 -3.16 -10.80
C ALA A 67 1.43 -3.51 -12.28
N ILE A 68 1.34 -2.53 -13.19
CA ILE A 68 1.71 -2.70 -14.60
C ILE A 68 3.22 -2.96 -14.72
N VAL A 69 4.04 -2.19 -14.00
CA VAL A 69 5.50 -2.39 -13.95
C VAL A 69 5.86 -3.80 -13.44
N LEU A 70 5.26 -4.24 -12.33
CA LEU A 70 5.47 -5.58 -11.78
C LEU A 70 5.05 -6.70 -12.74
N ASN A 71 3.91 -6.53 -13.42
CA ASN A 71 3.47 -7.47 -14.45
C ASN A 71 4.47 -7.56 -15.60
N ARG A 72 4.98 -6.43 -16.10
CA ARG A 72 5.98 -6.41 -17.18
C ARG A 72 7.30 -7.06 -16.73
N LEU A 73 7.78 -6.73 -15.53
CA LEU A 73 8.97 -7.36 -14.95
C LEU A 73 8.84 -8.87 -14.81
N HIS A 74 7.66 -9.36 -14.42
CA HIS A 74 7.38 -10.78 -14.32
C HIS A 74 7.51 -11.48 -15.68
N GLN A 75 6.96 -10.84 -16.73
CA GLN A 75 6.93 -11.38 -18.10
C GLN A 75 8.28 -11.28 -18.82
N THR A 76 8.99 -10.15 -18.71
CA THR A 76 10.19 -9.88 -19.50
C THR A 76 11.50 -10.15 -18.76
N ALA A 77 11.51 -9.99 -17.44
CA ALA A 77 12.72 -10.08 -16.62
C ALA A 77 12.71 -11.29 -15.66
N GLY A 78 11.66 -12.13 -15.70
CA GLY A 78 11.56 -13.30 -14.85
C GLY A 78 11.42 -12.97 -13.35
N LEU A 79 10.90 -11.78 -13.00
CA LEU A 79 10.71 -11.37 -11.62
C LEU A 79 9.77 -12.34 -10.88
N ARG A 80 10.21 -12.88 -9.74
CA ARG A 80 9.41 -13.77 -8.85
C ARG A 80 9.41 -13.35 -7.38
N HIS A 81 10.24 -12.38 -7.00
CA HIS A 81 10.44 -12.00 -5.61
C HIS A 81 10.20 -10.50 -5.44
N VAL A 82 9.31 -10.15 -4.53
CA VAL A 82 9.01 -8.75 -4.20
C VAL A 82 9.24 -8.54 -2.70
N ALA A 83 10.25 -7.75 -2.38
CA ALA A 83 10.47 -7.21 -1.05
C ALA A 83 9.43 -6.11 -0.77
N LEU A 84 8.77 -6.17 0.40
CA LEU A 84 7.58 -5.39 0.70
C LEU A 84 7.72 -4.60 2.01
N GLU A 85 7.67 -3.27 1.93
CA GLU A 85 7.47 -2.41 3.11
C GLU A 85 6.15 -2.72 3.83
N GLY A 86 6.13 -2.54 5.14
CA GLY A 86 5.03 -2.85 6.04
C GLY A 86 5.09 -4.30 6.56
N SER A 87 5.91 -5.15 5.94
CA SER A 87 6.09 -6.54 6.34
C SER A 87 7.32 -6.70 7.23
N VAL A 88 7.12 -7.22 8.45
CA VAL A 88 8.18 -7.38 9.45
C VAL A 88 8.65 -8.82 9.54
N VAL A 89 9.96 -9.03 9.69
CA VAL A 89 10.59 -10.38 9.67
C VAL A 89 10.29 -11.19 10.93
N GLU A 90 9.85 -10.55 12.01
CA GLU A 90 9.42 -11.22 13.25
C GLU A 90 8.07 -11.94 13.09
N LYS A 91 7.35 -11.69 11.98
CA LYS A 91 6.08 -12.35 11.65
C LYS A 91 6.28 -13.35 10.51
N PRO A 92 5.36 -14.33 10.35
CA PRO A 92 5.36 -15.19 9.18
C PRO A 92 5.41 -14.36 7.88
N GLN A 93 6.17 -14.84 6.90
CA GLN A 93 6.26 -14.18 5.60
C GLN A 93 4.86 -14.02 5.01
N PRO A 94 4.53 -12.84 4.43
CA PRO A 94 3.23 -12.59 3.86
C PRO A 94 2.95 -13.61 2.74
N THR A 95 1.88 -14.38 2.88
CA THR A 95 1.44 -15.36 1.88
C THR A 95 0.02 -15.07 1.40
N LEU A 96 -0.20 -15.32 0.11
CA LEU A 96 -1.50 -15.22 -0.54
C LEU A 96 -2.01 -16.59 -1.02
N ASP A 97 -1.45 -17.67 -0.47
CA ASP A 97 -1.85 -19.04 -0.80
C ASP A 97 -3.35 -19.27 -0.56
N TRP A 98 -3.92 -18.68 0.49
CA TRP A 98 -5.35 -18.74 0.78
C TRP A 98 -6.22 -18.12 -0.32
N PHE A 99 -5.72 -17.10 -1.02
CA PHE A 99 -6.44 -16.44 -2.11
C PHE A 99 -6.23 -17.21 -3.40
N THR A 100 -4.99 -17.59 -3.70
CA THR A 100 -4.66 -18.33 -4.93
C THR A 100 -5.24 -19.75 -4.94
N SER A 101 -5.58 -20.31 -3.77
CA SER A 101 -6.29 -21.58 -3.63
C SER A 101 -7.80 -21.52 -3.90
N LEU A 102 -8.41 -20.33 -4.02
CA LEU A 102 -9.83 -20.23 -4.40
C LEU A 102 -10.03 -20.85 -5.79
N PRO A 103 -11.14 -21.56 -6.10
CA PRO A 103 -11.20 -22.40 -7.31
C PRO A 103 -11.10 -21.66 -8.67
N ASP A 104 -11.87 -20.59 -8.86
CA ASP A 104 -12.05 -19.95 -10.17
C ASP A 104 -11.03 -18.82 -10.41
N GLN A 105 -10.10 -19.02 -11.35
CA GLN A 105 -9.04 -18.06 -11.64
C GLN A 105 -9.56 -16.74 -12.21
N GLY A 106 -10.61 -16.78 -13.03
CA GLY A 106 -11.21 -15.58 -13.63
C GLY A 106 -11.84 -14.70 -12.56
N ILE A 107 -12.59 -15.30 -11.63
CA ILE A 107 -13.19 -14.59 -10.49
C ILE A 107 -12.09 -14.06 -9.55
N ARG A 108 -11.07 -14.87 -9.22
CA ARG A 108 -9.93 -14.41 -8.41
C ARG A 108 -9.28 -13.16 -9.01
N ARG A 109 -8.98 -13.20 -10.31
CA ARG A 109 -8.37 -12.06 -11.04
C ARG A 109 -9.27 -10.83 -11.01
N ALA A 110 -10.57 -10.98 -11.25
CA ALA A 110 -11.53 -9.87 -11.24
C ALA A 110 -11.64 -9.22 -9.83
N VAL A 111 -11.68 -10.03 -8.77
CA VAL A 111 -11.70 -9.54 -7.38
C VAL A 111 -10.40 -8.82 -7.05
N ALA A 112 -9.24 -9.37 -7.40
CA ALA A 112 -7.94 -8.73 -7.16
C ALA A 112 -7.82 -7.37 -7.88
N LEU A 113 -8.29 -7.29 -9.12
CA LEU A 113 -8.34 -6.04 -9.90
C LEU A 113 -9.23 -5.00 -9.23
N GLN A 114 -10.40 -5.40 -8.71
CA GLN A 114 -11.29 -4.50 -8.00
C GLN A 114 -10.67 -4.00 -6.69
N LEU A 115 -10.04 -4.88 -5.90
CA LEU A 115 -9.36 -4.50 -4.65
C LEU A 115 -8.21 -3.52 -4.91
N LEU A 116 -7.44 -3.70 -5.98
CA LEU A 116 -6.43 -2.74 -6.41
C LEU A 116 -7.06 -1.41 -6.83
N LYS A 117 -8.12 -1.43 -7.66
CA LYS A 117 -8.86 -0.23 -8.10
C LYS A 117 -9.41 0.57 -6.92
N GLN A 118 -9.84 -0.10 -5.85
CA GLN A 118 -10.32 0.52 -4.63
C GLN A 118 -9.20 1.08 -3.76
N GLY A 119 -7.96 0.61 -3.91
CA GLY A 119 -6.82 0.96 -3.06
C GLY A 119 -6.72 0.12 -1.79
N GLU A 120 -7.41 -1.02 -1.73
CA GLU A 120 -7.38 -1.95 -0.59
C GLU A 120 -6.05 -2.72 -0.51
N VAL A 121 -5.45 -3.02 -1.66
CA VAL A 121 -4.13 -3.68 -1.76
C VAL A 121 -3.16 -2.79 -2.51
N GLY A 122 -1.87 -2.89 -2.14
CA GLY A 122 -0.78 -2.30 -2.91
C GLY A 122 -0.45 -3.11 -4.18
N ALA A 123 0.45 -2.56 -5.00
CA ALA A 123 0.88 -3.20 -6.25
C ALA A 123 1.55 -4.57 -6.03
N ALA A 124 2.41 -4.67 -5.00
CA ALA A 124 3.10 -5.90 -4.64
C ALA A 124 2.13 -7.01 -4.21
N GLU A 125 1.17 -6.69 -3.34
CA GLU A 125 0.14 -7.62 -2.89
C GLU A 125 -0.72 -8.08 -4.07
N PHE A 126 -1.18 -7.15 -4.91
CA PHE A 126 -1.90 -7.48 -6.12
C PHE A 126 -1.11 -8.44 -7.03
N ALA A 127 0.17 -8.18 -7.27
CA ALA A 127 1.02 -9.05 -8.08
C ALA A 127 1.06 -10.48 -7.52
N ALA A 128 1.23 -10.65 -6.22
CA ALA A 128 1.19 -11.97 -5.58
C ALA A 128 -0.20 -12.62 -5.55
N MET A 129 -1.29 -11.85 -5.64
CA MET A 129 -2.66 -12.38 -5.77
C MET A 129 -2.93 -12.97 -7.16
N VAL A 130 -2.35 -12.39 -8.22
CA VAL A 130 -2.66 -12.76 -9.62
C VAL A 130 -1.54 -13.53 -10.33
N LEU A 131 -0.32 -13.51 -9.79
CA LEU A 131 0.86 -14.23 -10.30
C LEU A 131 1.29 -15.26 -9.24
N PRO A 132 0.84 -16.53 -9.34
CA PRO A 132 0.95 -17.52 -8.24
C PRO A 132 2.38 -17.95 -7.91
N ASP A 133 3.35 -17.62 -8.76
CA ASP A 133 4.78 -17.87 -8.56
C ASP A 133 5.53 -16.64 -7.99
N VAL A 134 4.84 -15.52 -7.76
CA VAL A 134 5.40 -14.38 -7.04
C VAL A 134 5.39 -14.65 -5.53
N ARG A 135 6.46 -14.26 -4.85
CA ARG A 135 6.64 -14.38 -3.41
C ARG A 135 6.95 -13.02 -2.80
N LEU A 136 6.24 -12.69 -1.72
CA LEU A 136 6.46 -11.49 -0.93
C LEU A 136 7.49 -11.76 0.17
N HIS A 137 8.36 -10.78 0.43
CA HIS A 137 9.41 -10.86 1.46
C HIS A 137 9.30 -9.70 2.43
N ALA A 138 9.26 -10.00 3.72
CA ALA A 138 9.39 -9.03 4.78
C ALA A 138 10.79 -8.40 4.79
N ILE A 139 10.83 -7.06 4.88
CA ILE A 139 12.06 -6.27 4.80
C ILE A 139 12.13 -5.18 5.88
N GLU A 140 11.46 -5.37 7.01
CA GLU A 140 11.54 -4.46 8.15
C GLU A 140 11.58 -5.23 9.47
N HIS A 141 11.90 -4.53 10.55
CA HIS A 141 11.80 -5.04 11.92
C HIS A 141 10.66 -4.36 12.69
N GLU A 142 9.89 -5.12 13.47
CA GLU A 142 8.78 -4.59 14.27
C GLU A 142 9.24 -3.52 15.27
N GLN A 143 10.43 -3.67 15.84
CA GLN A 143 10.99 -2.71 16.81
C GLN A 143 11.20 -1.30 16.23
N GLU A 144 11.41 -1.19 14.92
CA GLU A 144 11.67 0.10 14.27
C GLU A 144 10.41 0.96 14.15
N TYR A 145 9.25 0.37 14.42
CA TYR A 145 7.96 1.03 14.44
C TYR A 145 7.52 1.54 15.81
N GLN A 146 8.32 1.29 16.86
CA GLN A 146 8.06 1.79 18.22
C GLN A 146 8.13 3.31 18.31
N VAL A 147 8.93 3.94 17.45
CA VAL A 147 8.92 5.40 17.26
C VAL A 147 7.77 5.74 16.30
N GLY A 148 6.61 6.01 16.89
CA GLY A 148 5.42 6.39 16.14
C GLY A 148 5.48 7.82 15.62
N LYS A 149 4.78 8.09 14.51
CA LYS A 149 4.48 9.45 14.05
C LYS A 149 3.49 10.19 14.98
N SER A 150 2.97 9.52 16.03
CA SER A 150 1.97 10.11 16.92
C SER A 150 2.57 11.30 17.67
N GLY A 151 2.26 12.50 17.20
CA GLY A 151 2.80 13.76 17.74
C GLY A 151 3.90 14.40 16.93
N VAL A 152 4.35 13.80 15.82
CA VAL A 152 5.21 14.51 14.84
C VAL A 152 4.31 15.44 14.05
N ASP A 153 4.08 16.59 14.65
CA ASP A 153 3.40 17.69 14.03
C ASP A 153 4.43 18.50 13.22
N ASP A 154 4.09 18.85 11.99
CA ASP A 154 4.88 19.76 11.17
C ASP A 154 5.06 21.12 11.88
N ARG A 155 4.28 21.39 12.96
CA ARG A 155 4.50 22.48 13.93
C ARG A 155 5.96 22.65 14.36
N GLY A 156 6.72 21.58 14.58
CA GLY A 156 8.14 21.70 14.96
C GLY A 156 8.95 22.43 13.88
N TYR A 157 8.81 22.02 12.61
CA TYR A 157 9.49 22.64 11.49
C TYR A 157 8.97 24.05 11.19
N THR A 158 7.64 24.21 11.09
CA THR A 158 6.98 25.48 10.80
C THR A 158 7.23 26.51 11.90
N GLY A 159 7.23 26.09 13.16
CA GLY A 159 7.54 26.93 14.31
C GLY A 159 8.97 27.42 14.33
N TYR A 160 9.95 26.57 14.00
CA TYR A 160 11.34 27.00 13.82
C TYR A 160 11.50 28.00 12.67
N LEU A 161 10.91 27.73 11.50
CA LEU A 161 10.95 28.65 10.37
C LEU A 161 10.36 30.01 10.74
N THR A 162 9.23 30.01 11.44
CA THR A 162 8.55 31.22 11.93
C THR A 162 9.43 32.00 12.90
N ALA A 163 10.00 31.33 13.92
CA ALA A 163 10.88 31.96 14.91
C ALA A 163 12.16 32.55 14.28
N ILE A 164 12.74 31.87 13.30
CA ILE A 164 13.91 32.35 12.55
C ILE A 164 13.55 33.59 11.72
N ALA A 165 12.43 33.55 10.99
CA ALA A 165 12.02 34.66 10.12
C ALA A 165 11.70 35.93 10.91
N LEU A 166 11.01 35.80 12.05
CA LEU A 166 10.66 36.92 12.95
C LEU A 166 11.88 37.76 13.39
N LYS A 167 13.07 37.15 13.51
CA LYS A 167 14.31 37.88 13.85
C LYS A 167 14.77 38.89 12.78
N SER A 168 14.28 38.74 11.55
CA SER A 168 14.64 39.60 10.41
C SER A 168 13.50 40.50 9.92
N MET A 169 12.30 40.38 10.50
CA MET A 169 11.14 41.16 10.08
C MET A 169 11.20 42.61 10.56
N THR A 170 10.68 43.53 9.76
CA THR A 170 10.42 44.92 10.16
C THR A 170 9.14 45.04 10.98
N ALA A 171 8.95 46.17 11.67
CA ALA A 171 7.73 46.45 12.42
C ALA A 171 6.47 46.39 11.52
N ASP A 172 6.55 46.93 10.30
CA ASP A 172 5.44 46.92 9.34
C ASP A 172 5.07 45.50 8.91
N GLN A 173 6.08 44.64 8.68
CA GLN A 173 5.85 43.23 8.36
C GLN A 173 5.21 42.48 9.53
N ILE A 174 5.65 42.75 10.76
CA ILE A 174 5.05 42.17 11.98
C ILE A 174 3.59 42.60 12.08
N GLN A 175 3.29 43.89 11.90
CA GLN A 175 1.93 44.41 11.94
C GLN A 175 1.03 43.75 10.87
N GLN A 176 1.56 43.56 9.65
CA GLN A 176 0.84 42.89 8.57
C GLN A 176 0.54 41.42 8.90
N ALA A 177 1.51 40.68 9.45
CA ALA A 177 1.32 39.29 9.85
C ALA A 177 0.28 39.16 10.97
N THR A 178 0.37 40.01 12.01
CA THR A 178 -0.60 40.05 13.12
C THR A 178 -2.00 40.38 12.61
N ALA A 179 -2.14 41.31 11.66
CA ALA A 179 -3.44 41.65 11.09
C ALA A 179 -4.09 40.45 10.35
N LEU A 180 -3.31 39.59 9.69
CA LEU A 180 -3.84 38.35 9.09
C LEU A 180 -4.30 37.37 10.18
N ILE A 181 -3.51 37.18 11.21
CA ILE A 181 -3.83 36.28 12.34
C ILE A 181 -5.08 36.75 13.09
N ASP A 182 -5.20 38.05 13.38
CA ASP A 182 -6.37 38.64 14.06
C ASP A 182 -7.66 38.53 13.24
N GLN A 183 -7.54 38.40 11.91
CA GLN A 183 -8.66 38.12 11.00
C GLN A 183 -9.04 36.62 10.95
N GLY A 184 -8.35 35.78 11.74
CA GLY A 184 -8.52 34.32 11.71
C GLY A 184 -7.81 33.63 10.54
N LYS A 185 -6.95 34.35 9.79
CA LYS A 185 -6.19 33.83 8.63
C LYS A 185 -4.82 33.32 9.07
N ASN A 186 -4.81 32.37 9.99
CA ASN A 186 -3.58 31.90 10.66
C ASN A 186 -2.55 31.35 9.66
N ASP A 187 -2.96 30.49 8.73
CA ASP A 187 -2.06 29.87 7.75
C ASP A 187 -1.44 30.93 6.81
N GLU A 188 -2.24 31.88 6.33
CA GLU A 188 -1.76 33.00 5.50
C GLU A 188 -0.76 33.89 6.25
N GLY A 189 -1.01 34.13 7.55
CA GLY A 189 -0.10 34.87 8.42
C GLY A 189 1.23 34.15 8.63
N ILE A 190 1.21 32.84 8.89
CA ILE A 190 2.40 32.01 9.04
C ILE A 190 3.20 31.95 7.74
N ASP A 191 2.54 31.71 6.61
CA ASP A 191 3.18 31.68 5.29
C ASP A 191 3.83 33.02 4.96
N PHE A 192 3.17 34.14 5.29
CA PHE A 192 3.73 35.48 5.12
C PHE A 192 5.00 35.67 5.96
N ILE A 193 5.00 35.24 7.23
CA ILE A 193 6.17 35.30 8.10
C ILE A 193 7.32 34.49 7.50
N ILE A 194 7.09 33.23 7.13
CA ILE A 194 8.11 32.35 6.54
C ILE A 194 8.65 32.91 5.23
N ALA A 195 7.79 33.53 4.41
CA ALA A 195 8.17 34.13 3.13
C ALA A 195 8.96 35.45 3.26
N SER A 196 8.88 36.13 4.41
CA SER A 196 9.57 37.42 4.62
C SER A 196 11.09 37.31 4.67
N ASN A 197 11.63 36.11 4.92
CA ASN A 197 13.06 35.82 4.94
C ASN A 197 13.42 34.82 3.83
N PRO A 198 14.39 35.13 2.93
CA PRO A 198 14.72 34.25 1.81
C PRO A 198 15.15 32.83 2.20
N TRP A 199 15.89 32.69 3.31
CA TRP A 199 16.37 31.40 3.78
C TRP A 199 15.22 30.53 4.30
N THR A 200 14.32 31.10 5.12
CA THR A 200 13.15 30.35 5.62
C THR A 200 12.15 30.08 4.50
N SER A 201 12.00 30.99 3.53
CA SER A 201 11.14 30.79 2.36
C SER A 201 11.57 29.57 1.54
N GLU A 202 12.86 29.43 1.27
CA GLU A 202 13.40 28.28 0.53
C GLU A 202 13.12 26.95 1.24
N ARG A 203 13.31 26.90 2.56
CA ARG A 203 13.02 25.70 3.38
C ARG A 203 11.52 25.47 3.58
N GLY A 204 10.72 26.52 3.65
CA GLY A 204 9.26 26.43 3.68
C GLY A 204 8.70 25.79 2.41
N LYS A 205 9.26 26.14 1.25
CA LYS A 205 8.91 25.48 -0.03
C LYS A 205 9.23 23.99 -0.02
N LEU A 206 10.28 23.58 0.68
CA LEU A 206 10.60 22.16 0.85
C LEU A 206 9.50 21.44 1.64
N LEU A 207 9.03 22.00 2.76
CA LEU A 207 7.93 21.42 3.55
C LEU A 207 6.60 21.36 2.78
N GLN A 208 6.37 22.32 1.89
CA GLN A 208 5.17 22.38 1.04
C GLN A 208 5.28 21.50 -0.22
N ARG A 209 6.47 20.95 -0.52
CA ARG A 209 6.72 20.17 -1.75
C ARG A 209 5.97 18.84 -1.70
N LYS A 210 5.02 18.66 -2.63
CA LYS A 210 4.27 17.41 -2.80
C LYS A 210 4.98 16.43 -3.74
N SER A 211 5.71 16.94 -4.73
CA SER A 211 6.45 16.16 -5.70
C SER A 211 7.80 16.81 -6.05
N PRO A 212 8.91 16.03 -6.10
CA PRO A 212 9.02 14.70 -5.52
C PRO A 212 8.80 14.75 -4.00
N ILE A 213 8.30 13.66 -3.43
CA ILE A 213 8.12 13.52 -1.98
C ILE A 213 9.46 13.74 -1.27
N VAL A 214 9.45 14.55 -0.22
CA VAL A 214 10.64 14.81 0.60
C VAL A 214 11.05 13.53 1.33
N GLY A 215 12.29 13.10 1.13
CA GLY A 215 12.81 11.88 1.73
C GLY A 215 13.04 12.03 3.24
N SER A 216 13.03 10.91 3.96
CA SER A 216 13.27 10.91 5.42
C SER A 216 14.64 11.49 5.81
N GLY A 217 15.68 11.21 5.03
CA GLY A 217 17.02 11.77 5.25
C GLY A 217 17.09 13.29 5.00
N GLU A 218 16.34 13.80 4.03
CA GLU A 218 16.25 15.24 3.73
C GLU A 218 15.53 15.97 4.88
N MET A 219 14.44 15.41 5.41
CA MET A 219 13.74 15.95 6.58
C MET A 219 14.59 15.94 7.85
N ARG A 220 15.37 14.88 8.08
CA ARG A 220 16.34 14.83 9.18
C ARG A 220 17.39 15.93 9.06
N LYS A 221 17.95 16.10 7.85
CA LYS A 221 18.94 17.15 7.56
C LYS A 221 18.34 18.54 7.80
N LEU A 222 17.12 18.78 7.33
CA LEU A 222 16.41 20.03 7.54
C LEU A 222 16.26 20.35 9.04
N GLY A 223 15.90 19.37 9.88
CA GLY A 223 15.78 19.58 11.32
C GLY A 223 17.10 20.07 11.94
N THR A 224 18.22 19.45 11.55
CA THR A 224 19.57 19.86 11.99
C THR A 224 19.92 21.27 11.50
N GLU A 225 19.60 21.60 10.24
CA GLU A 225 19.81 22.95 9.67
C GLU A 225 19.00 24.02 10.42
N LEU A 226 17.76 23.70 10.82
CA LEU A 226 16.89 24.61 11.57
C LEU A 226 17.43 24.89 12.97
N GLU A 227 17.92 23.87 13.69
CA GLU A 227 18.55 24.06 15.00
C GLU A 227 19.78 24.95 14.92
N GLU A 228 20.65 24.69 13.95
CA GLU A 228 21.86 25.48 13.74
C GLU A 228 21.52 26.92 13.37
N LYS A 229 20.54 27.12 12.47
CA LYS A 229 20.15 28.45 12.04
C LYS A 229 19.49 29.25 13.17
N ALA A 230 18.61 28.63 13.95
CA ALA A 230 17.98 29.27 15.10
C ALA A 230 19.03 29.74 16.12
N ARG A 231 20.06 28.93 16.38
CA ARG A 231 21.21 29.30 17.23
C ARG A 231 22.00 30.47 16.65
N GLN A 232 22.27 30.45 15.34
CA GLN A 232 23.03 31.51 14.66
C GLN A 232 22.34 32.88 14.75
N VAL A 233 21.01 32.94 14.61
CA VAL A 233 20.26 34.20 14.61
C VAL A 233 19.71 34.60 15.98
N GLY A 234 19.92 33.77 17.01
CA GLY A 234 19.35 33.98 18.35
C GLY A 234 17.83 33.99 18.33
N ALA A 235 17.22 33.03 17.62
CA ALA A 235 15.76 32.84 17.58
C ALA A 235 15.27 32.11 18.84
N GLU A 236 14.16 32.58 19.40
CA GLU A 236 13.50 31.94 20.54
C GLU A 236 12.46 30.95 20.02
N VAL A 237 12.77 29.65 20.11
CA VAL A 237 11.96 28.57 19.52
C VAL A 237 10.95 27.95 20.49
N GLY A 238 11.01 28.27 21.79
CA GLY A 238 10.02 27.83 22.79
C GLY A 238 9.72 26.33 22.76
N GLU A 239 8.42 26.00 22.74
CA GLU A 239 7.91 24.62 22.71
C GLU A 239 8.23 23.86 21.41
N TYR A 240 8.46 24.57 20.30
CA TYR A 240 8.77 23.95 19.02
C TYR A 240 10.05 23.11 19.05
N ARG A 241 10.94 23.34 20.02
CA ARG A 241 12.16 22.54 20.23
C ARG A 241 11.84 21.07 20.49
N GLU A 242 10.88 20.79 21.35
CA GLU A 242 10.51 19.41 21.68
C GLU A 242 9.75 18.76 20.52
N ASP A 243 8.89 19.53 19.84
CA ASP A 243 8.21 19.06 18.62
C ASP A 243 9.22 18.71 17.50
N LEU A 244 10.23 19.55 17.27
CA LEU A 244 11.28 19.29 16.27
C LEU A 244 12.13 18.08 16.65
N ARG A 245 12.49 17.92 17.93
CA ARG A 245 13.23 16.74 18.42
C ARG A 245 12.45 15.46 18.21
N ALA A 246 11.17 15.43 18.57
CA ALA A 246 10.31 14.27 18.32
C ALA A 246 10.23 13.96 16.81
N ALA A 247 10.17 14.99 15.97
CA ALA A 247 10.21 14.81 14.52
C ALA A 247 11.56 14.26 14.02
N GLN A 248 12.69 14.77 14.52
CA GLN A 248 14.03 14.26 14.20
C GLN A 248 14.17 12.79 14.63
N GLU A 249 13.72 12.42 15.83
CA GLU A 249 13.73 11.03 16.31
C GLU A 249 12.94 10.10 15.37
N PHE A 250 11.78 10.57 14.87
CA PHE A 250 10.99 9.84 13.89
C PHE A 250 11.73 9.68 12.56
N PHE A 251 12.35 10.75 12.02
CA PHE A 251 13.09 10.67 10.76
C PHE A 251 14.40 9.88 10.88
N ASP A 252 15.02 9.87 12.06
CA ASP A 252 16.13 8.98 12.38
C ASP A 252 15.69 7.52 12.36
N ALA A 253 14.53 7.20 12.98
CA ALA A 253 13.95 5.87 12.91
C ALA A 253 13.59 5.47 11.47
N ALA A 254 13.01 6.39 10.68
CA ALA A 254 12.71 6.15 9.28
C ALA A 254 13.96 5.92 8.42
N THR A 255 15.06 6.64 8.68
CA THR A 255 16.35 6.44 8.01
C THR A 255 16.98 5.09 8.35
N ARG A 256 16.88 4.66 9.63
CA ARG A 256 17.29 3.30 10.03
C ARG A 256 16.47 2.24 9.31
N ARG A 257 15.13 2.40 9.24
CA ARG A 257 14.24 1.51 8.47
C ARG A 257 14.65 1.41 7.01
N SER A 258 14.93 2.52 6.32
CA SER A 258 15.44 2.46 4.93
C SER A 258 16.72 1.62 4.79
N THR A 259 17.60 1.68 5.78
CA THR A 259 18.84 0.88 5.78
C THR A 259 18.53 -0.60 5.94
N THR A 260 17.72 -0.95 6.94
CA THR A 260 17.22 -2.31 7.18
C THR A 260 16.51 -2.90 5.97
N MET A 261 15.65 -2.11 5.33
CA MET A 261 14.96 -2.51 4.10
C MET A 261 15.94 -2.88 2.98
N ALA A 262 16.98 -2.07 2.77
CA ALA A 262 18.01 -2.36 1.77
C ALA A 262 18.86 -3.59 2.15
N ASP A 263 19.18 -3.78 3.43
CA ASP A 263 19.88 -4.97 3.94
C ASP A 263 19.10 -6.25 3.64
N LEU A 264 17.85 -6.32 4.09
CA LEU A 264 17.01 -7.50 3.93
C LEU A 264 16.67 -7.76 2.46
N ALA A 265 16.46 -6.71 1.65
CA ALA A 265 16.30 -6.86 0.20
C ALA A 265 17.57 -7.42 -0.47
N THR A 266 18.76 -7.00 -0.02
CA THR A 266 20.04 -7.54 -0.51
C THR A 266 20.19 -9.03 -0.18
N GLU A 267 19.74 -9.45 1.00
CA GLU A 267 19.71 -10.87 1.37
C GLU A 267 18.75 -11.69 0.50
N VAL A 268 17.55 -11.15 0.21
CA VAL A 268 16.62 -11.78 -0.75
C VAL A 268 17.29 -11.91 -2.11
N ALA A 269 17.87 -10.82 -2.65
CA ALA A 269 18.55 -10.83 -3.95
C ALA A 269 19.70 -11.84 -3.98
N THR A 270 20.46 -11.94 -2.90
CA THR A 270 21.56 -12.90 -2.76
C THR A 270 21.09 -14.35 -2.88
N ARG A 271 19.96 -14.69 -2.25
CA ARG A 271 19.35 -16.01 -2.36
C ARG A 271 18.80 -16.33 -3.75
N GLN A 272 18.42 -15.30 -4.52
CA GLN A 272 17.90 -15.47 -5.89
C GLN A 272 18.98 -15.52 -6.97
N GLY A 273 20.27 -15.41 -6.61
CA GLY A 273 21.36 -15.42 -7.56
C GLY A 273 21.31 -14.18 -8.47
N CYS A 274 21.13 -14.39 -9.77
CA CYS A 274 21.14 -13.32 -10.78
C CYS A 274 19.75 -12.88 -11.26
N ALA A 275 18.68 -13.52 -10.78
CA ALA A 275 17.33 -13.06 -11.08
C ALA A 275 17.08 -11.72 -10.35
N PRO A 276 16.50 -10.71 -11.02
CA PRO A 276 16.18 -9.46 -10.35
C PRO A 276 15.07 -9.68 -9.32
N ILE A 277 15.09 -8.86 -8.27
CA ILE A 277 13.97 -8.73 -7.33
C ILE A 277 13.40 -7.32 -7.43
N ALA A 278 12.14 -7.16 -7.04
CA ALA A 278 11.52 -5.85 -6.88
C ALA A 278 11.43 -5.52 -5.40
N MET A 279 11.42 -4.24 -5.08
CA MET A 279 11.32 -3.71 -3.74
C MET A 279 10.30 -2.59 -3.75
N ASN A 280 9.10 -2.86 -3.21
CA ASN A 280 8.01 -1.88 -3.16
C ASN A 280 8.09 -1.12 -1.84
N VAL A 281 8.49 0.14 -1.90
CA VAL A 281 8.66 1.03 -0.75
C VAL A 281 8.01 2.39 -0.99
N GLY A 282 7.62 3.05 0.08
CA GLY A 282 7.09 4.39 0.10
C GLY A 282 8.13 5.36 -0.42
N ALA A 283 7.71 6.32 -1.24
CA ALA A 283 8.61 7.26 -1.91
C ALA A 283 9.54 8.04 -0.95
N ALA A 284 9.16 8.21 0.32
CA ALA A 284 9.98 8.83 1.35
C ALA A 284 11.22 8.01 1.76
N HIS A 285 11.27 6.73 1.40
CA HIS A 285 12.37 5.80 1.68
C HIS A 285 13.33 5.62 0.50
N SER A 286 12.88 5.86 -0.73
CA SER A 286 13.55 5.45 -1.96
C SER A 286 14.97 5.99 -2.14
N ALA A 287 15.20 7.28 -1.84
CA ALA A 287 16.54 7.87 -1.94
C ALA A 287 17.54 7.17 -1.01
N GLU A 288 17.16 6.93 0.24
CA GLU A 288 18.06 6.34 1.24
C GLU A 288 18.23 4.83 1.02
N VAL A 289 17.19 4.15 0.53
CA VAL A 289 17.30 2.76 0.06
C VAL A 289 18.31 2.67 -1.09
N ALA A 290 18.19 3.53 -2.10
CA ALA A 290 19.11 3.55 -3.24
C ALA A 290 20.55 3.83 -2.80
N GLU A 291 20.77 4.81 -1.92
CA GLU A 291 22.09 5.10 -1.36
C GLU A 291 22.64 3.91 -0.54
N SER A 292 21.77 3.23 0.22
CA SER A 292 22.12 2.04 1.00
C SER A 292 22.50 0.86 0.10
N LEU A 293 21.78 0.63 -1.00
CA LEU A 293 22.12 -0.38 -2.02
C LEU A 293 23.45 -0.04 -2.71
N ALA A 294 23.67 1.23 -3.06
CA ALA A 294 24.93 1.72 -3.62
C ALA A 294 26.14 1.42 -2.71
N ARG A 295 26.01 1.64 -1.39
CA ARG A 295 27.09 1.34 -0.43
C ARG A 295 27.45 -0.15 -0.35
N ARG A 296 26.53 -1.02 -0.75
CA ARG A 296 26.68 -2.49 -0.75
C ARG A 296 27.08 -3.06 -2.12
N ASP A 297 27.38 -2.19 -3.07
CA ASP A 297 27.71 -2.55 -4.46
C ASP A 297 26.63 -3.38 -5.18
N VAL A 298 25.38 -3.19 -4.76
CA VAL A 298 24.20 -3.81 -5.40
C VAL A 298 23.77 -2.97 -6.60
N SER A 299 23.51 -3.61 -7.73
CA SER A 299 22.90 -2.95 -8.88
C SER A 299 21.46 -2.57 -8.52
N TYR A 300 21.02 -1.37 -8.86
CA TYR A 300 19.64 -0.98 -8.63
C TYR A 300 19.08 -0.07 -9.71
N SER A 301 17.75 -0.02 -9.77
CA SER A 301 16.99 0.94 -10.58
C SER A 301 15.79 1.40 -9.77
N VAL A 302 15.56 2.70 -9.71
CA VAL A 302 14.42 3.32 -9.01
C VAL A 302 13.40 3.74 -10.05
N VAL A 303 12.20 3.16 -9.99
CA VAL A 303 11.08 3.47 -10.86
C VAL A 303 10.02 4.22 -10.07
N SER A 304 9.73 5.44 -10.49
CA SER A 304 8.68 6.26 -9.90
C SER A 304 7.46 6.31 -10.82
N PRO A 305 6.24 5.98 -10.35
CA PRO A 305 5.01 6.07 -11.13
C PRO A 305 4.79 7.49 -11.67
N THR A 306 4.16 7.63 -12.84
CA THR A 306 3.88 8.93 -13.45
C THR A 306 2.97 9.80 -12.58
N ASN A 307 2.08 9.20 -11.79
CA ASN A 307 1.27 9.96 -10.85
C ASN A 307 2.10 10.64 -9.75
N LEU A 308 3.28 10.11 -9.39
CA LEU A 308 4.13 10.73 -8.37
C LEU A 308 4.86 11.98 -8.88
N THR A 309 5.03 12.13 -10.19
CA THR A 309 5.71 13.29 -10.79
C THR A 309 4.74 14.37 -11.26
N LEU A 310 3.45 14.06 -11.30
CA LEU A 310 2.38 14.99 -11.67
C LEU A 310 1.63 15.38 -10.41
N ASP A 311 1.21 16.65 -10.28
CA ASP A 311 0.33 17.11 -9.19
C ASP A 311 -1.11 16.57 -9.37
N TRP A 312 -1.24 15.26 -9.61
CA TRP A 312 -2.48 14.57 -9.90
C TRP A 312 -3.21 14.20 -8.63
N VAL A 313 -4.32 14.91 -8.41
CA VAL A 313 -5.21 14.63 -7.27
C VAL A 313 -6.23 13.53 -7.62
N ASN A 314 -6.56 13.36 -8.91
CA ASN A 314 -7.54 12.37 -9.38
C ASN A 314 -7.12 10.94 -9.01
N GLY A 315 -8.11 10.11 -8.68
CA GLY A 315 -7.88 8.73 -8.26
C GLY A 315 -7.15 8.55 -6.92
N SER A 316 -6.81 9.63 -6.19
CA SER A 316 -6.32 9.51 -4.81
C SER A 316 -7.41 8.99 -3.86
N LEU A 317 -6.99 8.38 -2.75
CA LEU A 317 -7.86 8.12 -1.60
C LEU A 317 -8.26 9.44 -0.93
N SER A 318 -9.46 9.50 -0.34
CA SER A 318 -9.83 10.60 0.55
C SER A 318 -8.95 10.59 1.80
N ARG A 319 -8.93 11.69 2.56
CA ARG A 319 -8.17 11.78 3.82
C ARG A 319 -8.64 10.72 4.81
N GLU A 320 -9.95 10.55 4.96
CA GLU A 320 -10.51 9.49 5.81
C GLU A 320 -10.12 8.10 5.33
N ALA A 321 -10.32 7.77 4.05
CA ALA A 321 -9.97 6.46 3.49
C ALA A 321 -8.47 6.15 3.69
N PHE A 322 -7.60 7.13 3.47
CA PHE A 322 -6.17 7.00 3.73
C PHE A 322 -5.87 6.79 5.22
N THR A 323 -6.52 7.55 6.11
CA THR A 323 -6.37 7.40 7.56
C THR A 323 -6.84 6.02 8.03
N ARG A 324 -7.93 5.51 7.45
CA ARG A 324 -8.43 4.14 7.70
C ARG A 324 -7.39 3.11 7.25
N LYS A 325 -6.86 3.23 6.03
CA LYS A 325 -5.77 2.36 5.53
C LYS A 325 -4.54 2.38 6.45
N LEU A 326 -4.06 3.56 6.84
CA LEU A 326 -2.97 3.71 7.81
C LEU A 326 -3.28 3.16 9.20
N SER A 327 -4.55 3.02 9.53
CA SER A 327 -4.97 2.38 10.77
C SER A 327 -5.03 0.85 10.64
N GLY A 328 -4.84 0.26 9.45
CA GLY A 328 -5.10 -1.16 9.20
C GLY A 328 -6.58 -1.47 9.04
N ARG A 329 -7.38 -0.49 8.62
CA ARG A 329 -8.82 -0.56 8.32
C ARG A 329 -9.04 -0.48 6.81
N SER A 330 -10.20 -0.92 6.35
CA SER A 330 -10.56 -0.84 4.94
C SER A 330 -10.67 0.61 4.47
N VAL A 331 -10.32 0.88 3.21
CA VAL A 331 -10.54 2.20 2.58
C VAL A 331 -12.01 2.51 2.29
N ASP A 332 -12.90 1.53 2.38
CA ASP A 332 -14.33 1.72 2.22
C ASP A 332 -14.88 2.70 3.28
N PRO A 333 -15.88 3.52 2.93
CA PRO A 333 -16.57 4.38 3.89
C PRO A 333 -17.42 3.55 4.87
N ALA A 334 -17.82 4.16 5.98
CA ALA A 334 -18.72 3.55 6.94
C ALA A 334 -20.00 3.02 6.27
N GLY A 335 -20.41 1.79 6.63
CA GLY A 335 -21.58 1.12 6.06
C GLY A 335 -21.30 0.26 4.82
N ALA A 336 -20.15 0.45 4.15
CA ALA A 336 -19.71 -0.46 3.10
C ALA A 336 -19.00 -1.68 3.68
N VAL A 337 -18.87 -2.73 2.86
CA VAL A 337 -18.38 -4.06 3.27
C VAL A 337 -17.09 -3.95 4.05
N GLY A 338 -16.08 -3.26 3.53
CA GLY A 338 -14.79 -3.21 4.18
C GLY A 338 -14.81 -2.47 5.52
N ALA A 339 -15.60 -1.40 5.66
CA ALA A 339 -15.72 -0.68 6.93
C ALA A 339 -16.47 -1.46 8.00
N LEU A 340 -17.46 -2.24 7.60
CA LEU A 340 -18.06 -3.22 8.50
C LEU A 340 -16.96 -4.16 9.01
N LEU A 341 -15.94 -4.47 8.20
CA LEU A 341 -14.91 -5.44 8.53
C LEU A 341 -13.76 -4.97 9.45
N ASP A 342 -13.69 -3.68 9.82
CA ASP A 342 -12.58 -3.10 10.60
C ASP A 342 -12.29 -3.76 11.96
N GLY A 343 -11.01 -3.82 12.38
CA GLY A 343 -10.70 -4.39 13.70
C GLY A 343 -9.27 -4.40 14.27
N ARG A 344 -8.28 -3.59 13.82
CA ARG A 344 -6.92 -3.53 14.42
C ARG A 344 -6.06 -2.34 13.95
N ARG A 345 -4.79 -2.22 14.39
CA ARG A 345 -3.92 -1.01 14.45
C ARG A 345 -2.61 -1.15 13.62
N LYS A 346 -2.29 -0.11 12.81
CA LYS A 346 -1.09 0.21 11.97
C LYS A 346 -0.70 -0.88 10.95
N PRO A 347 -0.61 -0.64 9.62
CA PRO A 347 -0.88 -1.70 8.68
C PRO A 347 0.37 -2.56 8.46
N PRO A 348 0.33 -3.86 8.78
CA PRO A 348 1.00 -4.87 7.98
C PRO A 348 0.38 -4.89 6.57
N PRO A 349 0.91 -5.66 5.61
CA PRO A 349 0.20 -5.93 4.35
C PRO A 349 -1.27 -6.24 4.63
N THR A 350 -2.17 -5.54 3.93
CA THR A 350 -3.61 -5.70 4.15
C THR A 350 -4.04 -7.13 3.85
N SER A 351 -3.37 -7.78 2.90
CA SER A 351 -3.50 -9.19 2.53
C SER A 351 -3.45 -10.18 3.70
N GLN A 352 -2.76 -9.85 4.79
CA GLN A 352 -2.63 -10.73 5.96
C GLN A 352 -3.69 -10.48 7.03
N GLN A 353 -4.48 -9.41 6.92
CA GLN A 353 -5.48 -9.07 7.92
C GLN A 353 -6.70 -9.98 7.80
N ASP A 354 -7.23 -10.44 8.94
CA ASP A 354 -8.43 -11.29 8.96
C ASP A 354 -9.63 -10.61 8.29
N TRP A 355 -9.79 -9.29 8.49
CA TRP A 355 -10.85 -8.51 7.85
C TRP A 355 -10.72 -8.50 6.33
N PHE A 356 -9.50 -8.40 5.81
CA PHE A 356 -9.25 -8.36 4.38
C PHE A 356 -9.52 -9.74 3.76
N LYS A 357 -9.03 -10.80 4.41
CA LYS A 357 -9.34 -12.19 4.02
C LYS A 357 -10.86 -12.41 3.96
N ALA A 358 -11.60 -11.94 4.98
CA ALA A 358 -13.06 -12.00 5.00
C ALA A 358 -13.70 -11.20 3.84
N LYS A 359 -13.23 -9.97 3.59
CA LYS A 359 -13.72 -9.13 2.48
C LYS A 359 -13.54 -9.82 1.14
N ALA A 360 -12.34 -10.31 0.86
CA ALA A 360 -11.99 -10.93 -0.41
C ALA A 360 -12.75 -12.25 -0.64
N GLN A 361 -12.89 -13.08 0.41
CA GLN A 361 -13.70 -14.31 0.36
C GLN A 361 -15.18 -13.99 0.12
N LEU A 362 -15.72 -12.95 0.77
CA LEU A 362 -17.11 -12.54 0.61
C LEU A 362 -17.36 -12.01 -0.80
N ALA A 363 -16.46 -11.18 -1.33
CA ALA A 363 -16.51 -10.73 -2.72
C ALA A 363 -16.48 -11.90 -3.70
N TYR A 364 -15.56 -12.86 -3.53
CA TYR A 364 -15.49 -14.07 -4.36
C TYR A 364 -16.79 -14.88 -4.30
N ALA A 365 -17.29 -15.19 -3.10
CA ALA A 365 -18.53 -15.94 -2.89
C ALA A 365 -19.73 -15.23 -3.53
N THR A 366 -19.80 -13.91 -3.42
CA THR A 366 -20.86 -13.08 -4.01
C THR A 366 -20.88 -13.26 -5.53
N VAL A 367 -19.73 -13.17 -6.20
CA VAL A 367 -19.64 -13.36 -7.66
C VAL A 367 -20.08 -14.78 -8.06
N VAL A 368 -19.64 -15.81 -7.34
CA VAL A 368 -20.01 -17.20 -7.64
C VAL A 368 -21.53 -17.41 -7.49
N ILE A 369 -22.13 -16.92 -6.41
CA ILE A 369 -23.57 -17.06 -6.13
C ILE A 369 -24.40 -16.32 -7.20
N THR A 370 -24.07 -15.06 -7.48
CA THR A 370 -24.80 -14.25 -8.47
C THR A 370 -24.73 -14.89 -9.86
N ARG A 371 -23.58 -15.40 -10.28
CA ARG A 371 -23.46 -16.08 -11.58
C ARG A 371 -24.21 -17.39 -11.68
N ALA A 372 -24.20 -18.19 -10.61
CA ALA A 372 -24.98 -19.41 -10.57
C ALA A 372 -26.48 -19.12 -10.71
N ALA A 373 -26.97 -18.05 -10.08
CA ALA A 373 -28.36 -17.59 -10.22
C ALA A 373 -28.66 -17.12 -11.64
N VAL A 374 -27.78 -16.32 -12.26
CA VAL A 374 -27.94 -15.85 -13.64
C VAL A 374 -27.98 -17.02 -14.62
N ALA A 375 -27.04 -17.96 -14.50
CA ALA A 375 -27.00 -19.16 -15.35
C ALA A 375 -28.26 -20.02 -15.21
N ALA A 376 -28.75 -20.19 -13.98
CA ALA A 376 -29.99 -20.92 -13.71
C ALA A 376 -31.22 -20.29 -14.38
N ARG A 377 -31.27 -18.96 -14.46
CA ARG A 377 -32.34 -18.22 -15.17
C ARG A 377 -32.21 -18.35 -16.68
N SER A 378 -31.02 -18.13 -17.24
CA SER A 378 -30.79 -18.13 -18.69
C SER A 378 -30.89 -19.52 -19.32
N GLY A 379 -30.58 -20.58 -18.58
CA GLY A 379 -30.58 -21.96 -19.10
C GLY A 379 -31.96 -22.61 -19.25
N GLY A 380 -33.06 -21.90 -18.94
CA GLY A 380 -34.44 -22.44 -19.01
C GLY A 380 -34.73 -23.64 -18.09
N GLY A 381 -33.79 -23.99 -17.21
CA GLY A 381 -33.69 -25.31 -16.56
C GLY A 381 -34.04 -25.37 -15.07
N GLY A 382 -34.49 -24.29 -14.43
CA GLY A 382 -35.17 -24.39 -13.13
C GLY A 382 -34.33 -24.85 -11.93
N ALA A 383 -32.99 -24.71 -11.96
CA ALA A 383 -32.20 -24.87 -10.76
C ALA A 383 -32.63 -23.80 -9.75
N LYS A 384 -33.35 -24.23 -8.70
CA LYS A 384 -33.77 -23.36 -7.60
C LYS A 384 -32.57 -23.06 -6.70
N PRO A 385 -32.62 -21.97 -5.93
CA PRO A 385 -31.65 -21.76 -4.86
C PRO A 385 -31.47 -23.04 -4.02
N PRO A 386 -30.23 -23.43 -3.66
CA PRO A 386 -28.98 -22.68 -3.78
C PRO A 386 -28.21 -22.93 -5.08
N PHE A 387 -28.88 -23.18 -6.22
CA PHE A 387 -28.27 -23.29 -7.56
C PHE A 387 -27.18 -24.38 -7.68
N ASN A 388 -27.33 -25.48 -6.95
CA ASN A 388 -26.35 -26.56 -6.85
C ASN A 388 -24.97 -26.11 -6.30
N LEU A 389 -24.91 -24.99 -5.60
CA LEU A 389 -23.69 -24.52 -4.96
C LEU A 389 -23.26 -25.48 -3.84
N THR A 390 -21.95 -25.63 -3.71
CA THR A 390 -21.32 -26.37 -2.61
C THR A 390 -20.34 -25.45 -1.88
N PRO A 391 -20.02 -25.70 -0.60
CA PRO A 391 -18.98 -24.93 0.10
C PRO A 391 -17.64 -24.91 -0.64
N GLY A 392 -17.27 -26.03 -1.28
CA GLY A 392 -16.06 -26.13 -2.10
C GLY A 392 -16.05 -25.16 -3.29
N ALA A 393 -17.18 -24.99 -3.99
CA ALA A 393 -17.30 -24.05 -5.11
C ALA A 393 -17.11 -22.58 -4.67
N LEU A 394 -17.49 -22.27 -3.42
CA LEU A 394 -17.29 -20.95 -2.81
C LEU A 394 -15.88 -20.74 -2.25
N GLY A 395 -15.00 -21.76 -2.33
CA GLY A 395 -13.68 -21.71 -1.71
C GLY A 395 -13.73 -21.76 -0.18
N LEU A 396 -14.81 -22.31 0.40
CA LEU A 396 -15.06 -22.37 1.84
C LEU A 396 -14.87 -23.79 2.40
N GLY A 397 -13.82 -24.48 1.96
CA GLY A 397 -13.48 -25.85 2.39
C GLY A 397 -13.00 -25.99 3.84
N ASP A 398 -12.69 -27.23 4.24
CA ASP A 398 -12.49 -27.68 5.63
C ASP A 398 -11.44 -26.92 6.46
N GLU A 399 -11.54 -27.10 7.78
CA GLU A 399 -10.73 -26.44 8.82
C GLU A 399 -9.23 -26.74 8.69
N GLY A 400 -8.47 -25.73 8.25
CA GLY A 400 -7.02 -25.68 8.31
C GLY A 400 -6.52 -24.38 8.95
N PRO A 401 -5.21 -24.14 9.04
CA PRO A 401 -4.67 -22.85 9.50
C PRO A 401 -5.16 -21.66 8.66
N GLU A 402 -5.53 -21.91 7.41
CA GLU A 402 -6.20 -20.97 6.50
C GLU A 402 -7.72 -21.17 6.45
N ALA A 403 -8.34 -21.56 7.58
CA ALA A 403 -9.79 -21.72 7.66
C ALA A 403 -10.53 -20.47 7.14
N PRO A 404 -11.62 -20.64 6.38
CA PRO A 404 -12.39 -19.52 5.85
C PRO A 404 -12.75 -18.51 6.94
N ARG A 405 -12.61 -17.22 6.65
CA ARG A 405 -12.99 -16.13 7.57
C ARG A 405 -14.48 -15.81 7.50
N ILE A 406 -15.18 -16.39 6.54
CA ILE A 406 -16.63 -16.33 6.41
C ILE A 406 -17.25 -17.72 6.37
N ALA A 407 -18.54 -17.80 6.67
CA ALA A 407 -19.40 -18.94 6.33
C ALA A 407 -20.61 -18.40 5.54
N ILE A 408 -21.05 -19.11 4.50
CA ILE A 408 -22.28 -18.78 3.77
C ILE A 408 -23.36 -19.77 4.18
N ASP A 409 -24.51 -19.27 4.62
CA ASP A 409 -25.67 -20.10 4.86
C ASP A 409 -26.39 -20.36 3.52
N LEU A 410 -26.03 -21.46 2.87
CA LEU A 410 -26.63 -21.86 1.59
C LEU A 410 -28.16 -22.04 1.66
N THR A 411 -28.73 -22.27 2.85
CA THR A 411 -30.19 -22.40 2.99
C THR A 411 -30.92 -21.06 2.90
N THR A 412 -30.19 -19.95 3.04
CA THR A 412 -30.73 -18.58 2.94
C THR A 412 -30.59 -17.97 1.56
N VAL A 413 -29.93 -18.65 0.63
CA VAL A 413 -29.78 -18.17 -0.74
C VAL A 413 -31.15 -18.14 -1.39
N GLU A 414 -31.57 -16.97 -1.86
CA GLU A 414 -32.82 -16.79 -2.60
C GLU A 414 -32.67 -15.73 -3.68
N THR A 415 -33.66 -15.65 -4.58
CA THR A 415 -33.74 -14.60 -5.59
C THR A 415 -34.77 -13.58 -5.12
N VAL A 416 -34.38 -12.31 -5.10
CA VAL A 416 -35.26 -11.16 -4.81
C VAL A 416 -35.21 -10.26 -6.02
N ASP A 417 -36.33 -10.16 -6.73
CA ASP A 417 -36.41 -9.54 -8.06
C ASP A 417 -35.44 -10.23 -9.04
N ASP A 418 -34.46 -9.49 -9.57
CA ASP A 418 -33.40 -10.03 -10.43
C ASP A 418 -32.06 -10.25 -9.69
N ASP A 419 -32.04 -9.99 -8.39
CA ASP A 419 -30.85 -10.09 -7.54
C ASP A 419 -30.82 -11.39 -6.73
N VAL A 420 -29.65 -11.71 -6.18
CA VAL A 420 -29.49 -12.77 -5.17
C VAL A 420 -29.40 -12.16 -3.79
N LEU A 421 -30.04 -12.80 -2.82
CA LEU A 421 -29.93 -12.47 -1.40
C LEU A 421 -29.40 -13.70 -0.66
N PHE A 422 -28.44 -13.52 0.24
CA PHE A 422 -27.94 -14.59 1.10
C PHE A 422 -27.35 -14.05 2.39
N LYS A 423 -27.29 -14.91 3.42
CA LYS A 423 -26.67 -14.62 4.70
C LYS A 423 -25.23 -15.14 4.75
N ALA A 424 -24.33 -14.33 5.29
CA ALA A 424 -22.96 -14.68 5.58
C ALA A 424 -22.64 -14.44 7.07
N THR A 425 -21.89 -15.34 7.69
CA THR A 425 -21.35 -15.17 9.04
C THR A 425 -19.86 -14.84 8.96
N LEU A 426 -19.48 -13.72 9.55
CA LEU A 426 -18.10 -13.24 9.67
C LEU A 426 -17.48 -13.85 10.94
N ARG A 427 -16.57 -14.81 10.78
CA ARG A 427 -16.11 -15.65 11.90
C ARG A 427 -15.22 -14.90 12.89
N ASP A 428 -14.46 -13.93 12.40
CA ASP A 428 -13.53 -13.11 13.20
C ASP A 428 -14.21 -12.33 14.33
N ARG A 429 -15.50 -12.04 14.17
CA ARG A 429 -16.30 -11.24 15.11
C ARG A 429 -17.59 -11.92 15.56
N ASN A 430 -17.88 -13.10 15.00
CA ASN A 430 -19.14 -13.81 15.19
C ASN A 430 -20.37 -12.93 14.89
N ALA A 431 -20.39 -12.26 13.73
CA ALA A 431 -21.51 -11.44 13.29
C ALA A 431 -22.09 -11.92 11.97
N ASP A 432 -23.40 -11.81 11.85
CA ASP A 432 -24.13 -12.11 10.64
C ASP A 432 -24.34 -10.85 9.80
N VAL A 433 -24.20 -11.00 8.49
CA VAL A 433 -24.52 -9.98 7.49
C VAL A 433 -25.37 -10.58 6.38
N TRP A 434 -26.19 -9.75 5.76
CA TRP A 434 -27.00 -10.07 4.59
C TRP A 434 -26.44 -9.37 3.37
N VAL A 435 -26.30 -10.10 2.28
CA VAL A 435 -25.75 -9.63 1.01
C VAL A 435 -26.81 -9.70 -0.05
N LYS A 436 -27.18 -8.56 -0.64
CA LYS A 436 -27.97 -8.48 -1.86
C LYS A 436 -27.02 -8.15 -3.02
N ALA A 437 -27.03 -8.91 -4.10
CA ALA A 437 -26.10 -8.72 -5.20
C ALA A 437 -26.72 -9.04 -6.56
N GLY A 438 -26.28 -8.33 -7.59
CA GLY A 438 -26.86 -8.41 -8.92
C GLY A 438 -25.95 -7.85 -9.99
N LEU A 439 -26.33 -8.10 -11.24
CA LEU A 439 -25.61 -7.61 -12.41
C LEU A 439 -26.11 -6.21 -12.79
N THR A 440 -25.21 -5.24 -12.90
CA THR A 440 -25.54 -3.87 -13.33
C THR A 440 -25.38 -3.66 -14.83
N THR A 441 -24.58 -4.50 -15.46
CA THR A 441 -24.49 -4.65 -16.91
C THR A 441 -24.59 -6.13 -17.24
N PRO A 442 -25.05 -6.53 -18.44
CA PRO A 442 -24.91 -7.91 -18.89
C PRO A 442 -23.46 -8.34 -18.60
N ALA A 443 -23.29 -9.43 -17.84
CA ALA A 443 -21.97 -9.83 -17.40
C ALA A 443 -21.14 -10.15 -18.64
N ASP A 444 -20.28 -9.22 -19.06
CA ASP A 444 -19.14 -9.58 -19.87
C ASP A 444 -18.40 -10.64 -19.05
N ASP A 445 -18.19 -11.81 -19.65
CA ASP A 445 -17.44 -12.87 -19.03
C ASP A 445 -16.10 -12.27 -18.56
N PRO A 446 -15.72 -12.32 -17.27
CA PRO A 446 -14.40 -11.86 -16.84
C PRO A 446 -13.29 -12.71 -17.44
N SER A 447 -13.62 -13.83 -18.09
CA SER A 447 -12.74 -14.50 -19.05
C SER A 447 -12.56 -13.70 -20.34
N SER A 448 -12.96 -12.43 -20.36
CA SER A 448 -12.73 -11.51 -21.47
C SER A 448 -11.30 -11.72 -21.93
N SER A 449 -11.14 -11.81 -23.25
CA SER A 449 -9.86 -12.09 -23.92
C SER A 449 -8.75 -11.06 -23.62
N GLN A 450 -9.00 -10.14 -22.69
CA GLN A 450 -8.08 -9.14 -22.21
C GLN A 450 -6.96 -9.76 -21.37
N THR A 451 -5.74 -9.44 -21.78
CA THR A 451 -4.53 -9.66 -21.00
C THR A 451 -4.58 -8.90 -19.66
N LEU A 452 -3.76 -9.32 -18.69
CA LEU A 452 -3.68 -8.64 -17.39
C LEU A 452 -3.32 -7.15 -17.54
N GLU A 453 -2.38 -6.84 -18.44
CA GLU A 453 -1.99 -5.46 -18.72
C GLU A 453 -3.14 -4.62 -19.30
N GLN A 454 -3.93 -5.17 -20.22
CA GLN A 454 -5.10 -4.46 -20.77
C GLN A 454 -6.12 -4.11 -19.68
N ALA A 455 -6.39 -5.06 -18.77
CA ALA A 455 -7.31 -4.82 -17.66
C ALA A 455 -6.77 -3.74 -16.70
N LEU A 456 -5.47 -3.77 -16.37
CA LEU A 456 -4.84 -2.75 -15.54
C LEU A 456 -4.85 -1.37 -16.21
N LYS A 457 -4.58 -1.29 -17.51
CA LYS A 457 -4.65 -0.05 -18.28
C LYS A 457 -6.06 0.53 -18.32
N GLN A 458 -7.09 -0.31 -18.43
CA GLN A 458 -8.47 0.15 -18.34
C GLN A 458 -8.77 0.76 -16.96
N ILE A 459 -8.37 0.08 -15.88
CA ILE A 459 -8.54 0.62 -14.52
C ILE A 459 -7.80 1.94 -14.35
N LEU A 460 -6.58 2.03 -14.88
CA LEU A 460 -5.77 3.25 -14.82
C LEU A 460 -6.50 4.42 -15.49
N GLU A 461 -7.05 4.21 -16.68
CA GLU A 461 -7.81 5.24 -17.40
C GLU A 461 -9.11 5.63 -16.70
N ASP A 462 -9.80 4.68 -16.07
CA ASP A 462 -10.97 4.98 -15.23
C ASP A 462 -10.59 5.86 -14.02
N LEU A 463 -9.52 5.50 -13.31
CA LEU A 463 -9.06 6.23 -12.12
C LEU A 463 -8.59 7.64 -12.44
N LYS A 464 -7.90 7.84 -13.57
CA LYS A 464 -7.48 9.18 -14.03
C LYS A 464 -8.68 10.11 -14.29
N LYS A 465 -9.82 9.55 -14.71
CA LYS A 465 -11.07 10.29 -14.92
C LYS A 465 -11.89 10.48 -13.64
N THR A 466 -11.58 9.71 -12.59
CA THR A 466 -12.28 9.76 -11.32
C THR A 466 -11.75 10.94 -10.52
N ALA A 467 -12.64 11.90 -10.23
CA ALA A 467 -12.31 13.03 -9.35
C ALA A 467 -11.77 12.53 -7.99
N PRO A 468 -10.98 13.34 -7.27
CA PRO A 468 -10.56 12.99 -5.92
C PRO A 468 -11.82 12.67 -5.10
N ALA A 469 -11.76 11.60 -4.31
CA ALA A 469 -12.89 11.23 -3.47
C ALA A 469 -13.19 12.40 -2.51
N THR A 470 -14.31 13.08 -2.71
CA THR A 470 -14.91 13.91 -1.68
C THR A 470 -15.53 12.99 -0.64
N GLU A 471 -15.65 13.44 0.61
CA GLU A 471 -16.26 12.66 1.69
C GLU A 471 -17.78 12.85 1.64
N PRO A 472 -18.58 11.93 1.06
CA PRO A 472 -20.01 11.93 1.31
C PRO A 472 -20.25 11.52 2.77
N PRO A 473 -21.28 12.07 3.44
CA PRO A 473 -21.70 11.55 4.73
C PRO A 473 -22.07 10.06 4.58
N ALA A 474 -21.82 9.27 5.64
CA ALA A 474 -22.19 7.87 5.67
C ALA A 474 -23.67 7.72 5.26
N PRO A 475 -23.97 6.89 4.25
CA PRO A 475 -25.34 6.78 3.75
C PRO A 475 -26.24 6.20 4.85
N ALA A 476 -27.46 6.74 4.97
CA ALA A 476 -28.44 6.28 5.96
C ALA A 476 -28.98 4.87 5.67
N LYS A 477 -28.68 4.33 4.49
CA LYS A 477 -29.06 3.00 4.02
C LYS A 477 -27.85 2.30 3.40
N PRO A 478 -27.82 0.96 3.36
CA PRO A 478 -26.80 0.22 2.62
C PRO A 478 -26.78 0.68 1.15
N GLU A 479 -25.62 1.12 0.68
CA GLU A 479 -25.39 1.47 -0.71
C GLU A 479 -24.75 0.27 -1.42
N ALA A 480 -25.18 0.00 -2.65
CA ALA A 480 -24.55 -1.02 -3.46
C ALA A 480 -23.17 -0.55 -3.92
N VAL A 481 -22.17 -1.39 -3.70
CA VAL A 481 -20.80 -1.15 -4.10
C VAL A 481 -20.36 -2.14 -5.18
N PRO A 482 -19.51 -1.73 -6.12
CA PRO A 482 -18.96 -2.66 -7.11
C PRO A 482 -18.09 -3.74 -6.45
N VAL A 483 -18.42 -5.00 -6.67
CA VAL A 483 -17.65 -6.18 -6.22
C VAL A 483 -16.64 -6.60 -7.28
N ILE A 484 -17.06 -6.57 -8.54
CA ILE A 484 -16.25 -6.66 -9.77
C ILE A 484 -16.91 -5.78 -10.84
N PRO A 485 -16.23 -5.45 -11.95
CA PRO A 485 -16.90 -4.77 -13.06
C PRO A 485 -18.19 -5.49 -13.49
N GLY A 486 -19.30 -4.75 -13.55
CA GLY A 486 -20.63 -5.26 -13.95
C GLY A 486 -21.41 -6.01 -12.85
N LEU A 487 -20.88 -6.12 -11.63
CA LEU A 487 -21.58 -6.74 -10.49
C LEU A 487 -21.48 -5.87 -9.24
N ASN A 488 -22.63 -5.48 -8.71
CA ASN A 488 -22.74 -4.72 -7.48
C ASN A 488 -23.29 -5.59 -6.35
N ALA A 489 -22.97 -5.22 -5.12
CA ALA A 489 -23.57 -5.79 -3.93
C ALA A 489 -23.79 -4.75 -2.83
N ALA A 490 -24.90 -4.87 -2.12
CA ALA A 490 -25.16 -4.15 -0.88
C ALA A 490 -25.10 -5.13 0.29
N ILE A 491 -24.49 -4.70 1.40
CA ILE A 491 -24.35 -5.51 2.61
C ILE A 491 -24.96 -4.78 3.79
N ALA A 492 -25.76 -5.50 4.57
CA ALA A 492 -26.41 -4.97 5.76
C ALA A 492 -26.36 -5.97 6.92
N THR A 493 -26.58 -5.49 8.15
CA THR A 493 -26.68 -6.36 9.34
C THR A 493 -28.04 -7.03 9.49
N THR A 494 -29.06 -6.53 8.79
CA THR A 494 -30.42 -7.09 8.78
C THR A 494 -30.84 -7.50 7.36
N LYS A 495 -31.77 -8.45 7.27
CA LYS A 495 -32.29 -8.91 5.99
C LYS A 495 -33.08 -7.81 5.30
N GLU A 496 -33.87 -7.09 6.07
CA GLU A 496 -34.75 -6.01 5.64
C GLU A 496 -33.95 -4.87 5.00
N ASP A 497 -32.88 -4.43 5.66
CA ASP A 497 -32.03 -3.37 5.13
C ASP A 497 -31.36 -3.80 3.81
N ALA A 498 -30.86 -5.04 3.73
CA ALA A 498 -30.27 -5.59 2.50
C ALA A 498 -31.28 -5.66 1.35
N ILE A 499 -32.52 -6.09 1.61
CA ILE A 499 -33.60 -6.16 0.60
C ILE A 499 -33.89 -4.77 0.02
N THR A 500 -33.92 -3.74 0.87
CA THR A 500 -34.26 -2.37 0.45
C THR A 500 -33.14 -1.66 -0.32
N ALA A 501 -31.94 -2.24 -0.36
CA ALA A 501 -30.83 -1.70 -1.13
C ALA A 501 -31.09 -1.83 -2.64
N VAL A 502 -30.72 -0.78 -3.37
CA VAL A 502 -30.79 -0.73 -4.84
C VAL A 502 -29.43 -1.15 -5.37
N ILE A 503 -29.39 -2.17 -6.24
CA ILE A 503 -28.19 -2.77 -6.80
C ILE A 503 -27.76 -2.07 -8.09
#